data_AF-A0A7D4B378-F1
#
_entry.id   AF-A0A7D4B378-F1
#
_cell.length_a   1.000
_cell.length_b   1.000
_cell.length_c   1.000
_cell.angle_alpha   90.00
_cell.angle_beta   90.00
_cell.angle_gamma   90.00
#
_symmetry.space_group_name_H-M   'P 1'
#
loop_
_entity.id
_entity.type
_entity.pdbx_description
1 polymer ?
#
loop_
_entity_poly.entity_id
_entity_poly.type
_entity_poly.pdbx_seq_one_letter_code
_entity_poly.pdbx_strand_id
1 'polypeptide(L)'
;MMDEEHVPNEALREQIYAQVPREQLQAALTAVADFARPARHSYLDYLLPVAARLNMLLGSLLQQVAFEQAFAGDDFAQALTLINELHTGQRRKLPETAATGFIPTSWRAFVFDQDGRAQRVRYGLCVLATLRERLRAGDVVINASRKYASLDTYLLSPTEWARQRPDLLTQLGSAHRLDERLQEVEAQLPLLESLLAQGQDIRLDEEGELVVTPLRRRNSAPKLSSCGRY
;
A
#
# COMPACT_ATOMS: atom_id res chain seq x y z
N MET A 1 -0.11 -33.20 54.17
CA MET A 1 -1.11 -33.12 55.25
C MET A 1 -1.12 -31.69 55.76
N MET A 2 -1.98 -30.86 55.17
CA MET A 2 -2.87 -29.92 55.86
C MET A 2 -3.60 -29.17 54.76
N ASP A 3 -4.92 -29.38 54.76
CA ASP A 3 -5.87 -28.97 53.75
C ASP A 3 -6.06 -27.46 53.67
N GLU A 4 -6.56 -27.05 52.52
CA GLU A 4 -7.03 -25.72 52.15
C GLU A 4 -7.87 -25.04 53.24
N GLU A 5 -7.38 -23.93 53.79
CA GLU A 5 -8.25 -22.98 54.47
C GLU A 5 -8.94 -22.12 53.39
N HIS A 6 -10.21 -22.44 53.15
CA HIS A 6 -11.08 -21.76 52.20
C HIS A 6 -11.35 -20.32 52.69
N VAL A 7 -10.41 -19.41 52.46
CA VAL A 7 -10.60 -17.99 52.77
C VAL A 7 -11.70 -17.45 51.83
N PRO A 8 -12.85 -17.00 52.36
CA PRO A 8 -13.89 -16.43 51.51
C PRO A 8 -13.33 -15.22 50.77
N ASN A 9 -13.66 -15.09 49.48
CA ASN A 9 -13.07 -14.12 48.56
C ASN A 9 -13.21 -12.65 49.04
N GLU A 10 -14.19 -12.37 49.90
CA GLU A 10 -14.35 -11.08 50.59
C GLU A 10 -13.26 -10.81 51.64
N ALA A 11 -12.92 -11.81 52.47
CA ALA A 11 -11.89 -11.68 53.50
C ALA A 11 -10.46 -11.67 52.93
N LEU A 12 -10.28 -12.26 51.74
CA LEU A 12 -8.99 -12.25 51.05
C LEU A 12 -8.56 -10.82 50.69
N ARG A 13 -9.50 -9.98 50.22
CA ARG A 13 -9.22 -8.59 49.84
C ARG A 13 -8.88 -7.73 51.05
N GLU A 14 -9.60 -7.91 52.14
CA GLU A 14 -9.33 -7.23 53.42
C GLU A 14 -7.91 -7.55 53.93
N GLN A 15 -7.51 -8.82 53.94
CA GLN A 15 -6.17 -9.22 54.37
C GLN A 15 -5.07 -8.75 53.40
N ILE A 16 -5.32 -8.80 52.09
CA ILE A 16 -4.38 -8.28 51.08
C ILE A 16 -4.20 -6.76 51.25
N TYR A 17 -5.28 -6.01 51.46
CA TYR A 17 -5.20 -4.56 51.64
C TYR A 17 -4.67 -4.13 53.01
N ALA A 18 -4.78 -4.98 54.04
CA ALA A 18 -4.13 -4.77 55.32
C ALA A 18 -2.60 -4.88 55.23
N GLN A 19 -2.08 -5.73 54.34
CA GLN A 19 -0.63 -5.86 54.13
C GLN A 19 -0.09 -4.91 53.06
N VAL A 20 -0.86 -4.63 52.00
CA VAL A 20 -0.51 -3.68 50.95
C VAL A 20 -1.71 -2.77 50.67
N PRO A 21 -1.69 -1.51 51.11
CA PRO A 21 -2.79 -0.58 50.91
C PRO A 21 -3.20 -0.48 49.45
N ARG A 22 -4.52 -0.40 49.20
CA ARG A 22 -5.07 -0.34 47.83
C ARG A 22 -4.45 0.78 46.99
N GLU A 23 -4.14 1.92 47.60
CA GLU A 23 -3.50 3.05 46.93
C GLU A 23 -2.07 2.74 46.48
N GLN A 24 -1.29 2.02 47.29
CA GLN A 24 0.05 1.58 46.91
C GLN A 24 -0.01 0.53 45.80
N LEU A 25 -0.99 -0.36 45.85
CA LEU A 25 -1.18 -1.38 44.82
C LEU A 25 -1.64 -0.77 43.50
N GLN A 26 -2.50 0.25 43.56
CA GLN A 26 -2.87 1.07 42.40
C GLN A 26 -1.68 1.87 41.87
N ALA A 27 -0.89 2.53 42.73
CA ALA A 27 0.30 3.26 42.32
C ALA A 27 1.36 2.34 41.70
N ALA A 28 1.54 1.13 42.24
CA ALA A 28 2.42 0.10 41.67
C ALA A 28 1.88 -0.41 40.32
N LEU A 29 0.57 -0.62 40.19
CA LEU A 29 -0.06 -0.99 38.91
C LEU A 29 0.05 0.14 37.88
N THR A 30 -0.12 1.40 38.27
CA THR A 30 0.05 2.55 37.40
C THR A 30 1.52 2.71 37.01
N ALA A 31 2.46 2.56 37.95
CA ALA A 31 3.89 2.58 37.66
C ALA A 31 4.28 1.44 36.73
N VAL A 32 3.83 0.21 36.96
CA VAL A 32 4.05 -0.93 36.06
C VAL A 32 3.37 -0.71 34.72
N ALA A 33 2.18 -0.12 34.67
CA ALA A 33 1.50 0.23 33.43
C ALA A 33 2.18 1.39 32.69
N ASP A 34 2.86 2.31 33.38
CA ASP A 34 3.66 3.39 32.82
C ASP A 34 5.03 2.87 32.34
N PHE A 35 5.64 1.92 33.06
CA PHE A 35 6.82 1.17 32.60
C PHE A 35 6.48 0.22 31.43
N ALA A 36 5.28 -0.36 31.43
CA ALA A 36 4.76 -1.23 30.39
C ALA A 36 4.03 -0.46 29.28
N ARG A 37 3.87 0.87 29.39
CA ARG A 37 3.53 1.79 28.31
C ARG A 37 4.81 2.41 27.81
N PRO A 38 5.46 1.82 26.81
CA PRO A 38 6.57 2.49 26.21
C PRO A 38 5.98 3.59 25.34
N ALA A 39 6.29 4.84 25.66
CA ALA A 39 5.98 6.00 24.81
C ALA A 39 6.61 5.92 23.39
N ARG A 40 7.24 4.80 23.02
CA ARG A 40 8.09 4.63 21.83
C ARG A 40 8.12 3.22 21.22
N HIS A 41 7.24 2.28 21.59
CA HIS A 41 7.19 1.02 20.83
C HIS A 41 6.22 1.19 19.66
N SER A 42 6.78 1.32 18.47
CA SER A 42 6.00 1.16 17.25
C SER A 42 5.47 -0.28 17.25
N TYR A 43 4.30 -0.55 16.67
CA TYR A 43 3.79 -1.93 16.57
C TYR A 43 4.82 -2.88 15.91
N LEU A 44 5.75 -2.31 15.14
CA LEU A 44 6.87 -2.98 14.51
C LEU A 44 7.84 -3.65 15.50
N ASP A 45 7.95 -3.17 16.74
CA ASP A 45 8.80 -3.81 17.77
C ASP A 45 8.29 -5.21 18.14
N TYR A 46 6.99 -5.48 17.99
CA TYR A 46 6.44 -6.83 18.15
C TYR A 46 6.90 -7.82 17.06
N LEU A 47 7.54 -7.34 15.99
CA LEU A 47 8.09 -8.20 14.94
C LEU A 47 9.49 -8.74 15.29
N LEU A 48 10.21 -8.11 16.22
CA LEU A 48 11.57 -8.50 16.62
C LEU A 48 11.67 -9.96 17.11
N PRO A 49 10.76 -10.47 17.96
CA PRO A 49 10.81 -11.86 18.40
C PRO A 49 10.64 -12.88 17.26
N VAL A 50 9.97 -12.49 16.18
CA VAL A 50 9.70 -13.36 15.02
C VAL A 50 10.79 -13.22 13.96
N ALA A 51 11.61 -12.17 14.02
CA ALA A 51 12.60 -11.83 13.01
C ALA A 51 13.61 -12.97 12.73
N ALA A 52 14.03 -13.71 13.76
CA ALA A 52 14.92 -14.85 13.59
C ALA A 52 14.31 -15.95 12.72
N ARG A 53 13.04 -16.30 12.98
CA ARG A 53 12.29 -17.28 12.18
C ARG A 53 12.08 -16.80 10.75
N LEU A 54 11.74 -15.52 10.57
CA LEU A 54 11.57 -14.93 9.25
C LEU A 54 12.87 -14.94 8.46
N ASN A 55 13.98 -14.54 9.06
CA ASN A 55 15.30 -14.54 8.40
C ASN A 55 15.75 -15.95 7.99
N MET A 56 15.45 -16.98 8.81
CA MET A 56 15.76 -18.37 8.45
C MET A 56 15.06 -18.80 7.15
N LEU A 57 13.78 -18.42 6.98
CA LEU A 57 13.01 -18.71 5.77
C LEU A 57 13.40 -17.80 4.60
N LEU A 58 13.78 -16.56 4.91
CA LEU A 58 14.08 -15.57 3.88
C LEU A 58 15.32 -15.92 3.09
N GLY A 59 16.37 -16.44 3.74
CA GLY A 59 17.60 -16.81 3.07
C GLY A 59 17.40 -17.84 1.95
N SER A 60 16.65 -18.91 2.23
CA SER A 60 16.36 -19.93 1.21
C SER A 60 15.42 -19.40 0.12
N LEU A 61 14.42 -18.60 0.49
CA LEU A 61 13.47 -18.02 -0.44
C LEU A 61 14.16 -17.06 -1.43
N LEU A 62 15.04 -16.17 -0.98
CA LEU A 62 15.77 -15.24 -1.85
C LEU A 62 16.77 -15.94 -2.78
N GLN A 63 17.23 -17.14 -2.44
CA GLN A 63 18.11 -17.93 -3.30
C GLN A 63 17.35 -18.74 -4.36
N GLN A 64 16.15 -19.21 -4.04
CA GLN A 64 15.36 -20.08 -4.91
C GLN A 64 14.40 -19.32 -5.84
N VAL A 65 14.01 -18.11 -5.45
CA VAL A 65 13.04 -17.31 -6.20
C VAL A 65 13.74 -16.17 -6.92
N ALA A 66 13.58 -16.15 -8.24
CA ALA A 66 13.99 -15.02 -9.07
C ALA A 66 12.95 -13.90 -8.94
N PHE A 67 13.36 -12.78 -8.33
CA PHE A 67 12.56 -11.56 -8.24
C PHE A 67 12.99 -10.61 -9.36
N GLU A 68 12.02 -10.20 -10.17
CA GLU A 68 12.23 -9.19 -11.21
C GLU A 68 11.50 -7.91 -10.81
N GLN A 69 12.15 -6.77 -11.04
CA GLN A 69 11.59 -5.46 -10.73
C GLN A 69 10.87 -4.93 -11.96
N ALA A 70 9.57 -4.73 -11.88
CA ALA A 70 8.78 -4.04 -12.91
C ALA A 70 8.89 -2.51 -12.74
N PHE A 71 9.07 -2.04 -11.50
CA PHE A 71 9.23 -0.61 -11.18
C PHE A 71 10.70 -0.25 -10.92
N ALA A 72 11.19 0.81 -11.57
CA ALA A 72 12.60 1.24 -11.52
C ALA A 72 12.82 2.61 -10.83
N GLY A 73 11.88 3.07 -9.99
CA GLY A 73 11.91 4.41 -9.40
C GLY A 73 12.62 4.54 -8.04
N ASP A 74 13.09 3.45 -7.42
CA ASP A 74 13.78 3.48 -6.13
C ASP A 74 14.98 2.52 -6.05
N ASP A 75 15.64 2.49 -4.88
CA ASP A 75 16.81 1.66 -4.60
C ASP A 75 16.45 0.28 -4.02
N PHE A 76 15.20 -0.17 -4.13
CA PHE A 76 14.74 -1.42 -3.53
C PHE A 76 15.47 -2.66 -4.07
N ALA A 77 15.86 -2.65 -5.35
CA ALA A 77 16.63 -3.75 -5.95
C ALA A 77 17.96 -3.96 -5.24
N GLN A 78 18.66 -2.86 -4.93
CA GLN A 78 19.92 -2.89 -4.20
C GLN A 78 19.71 -3.40 -2.78
N ALA A 79 18.59 -3.02 -2.14
CA ALA A 79 18.22 -3.51 -0.83
C ALA A 79 17.99 -5.03 -0.79
N LEU A 80 17.32 -5.58 -1.82
CA LEU A 80 17.06 -7.00 -1.95
C LEU A 80 18.36 -7.79 -2.14
N THR A 81 19.25 -7.32 -3.02
CA THR A 81 20.59 -7.90 -3.20
C THR A 81 21.37 -7.87 -1.89
N LEU A 82 21.36 -6.73 -1.18
CA LEU A 82 22.07 -6.58 0.08
C LEU A 82 21.56 -7.55 1.16
N ILE A 83 20.24 -7.74 1.27
CA ILE A 83 19.67 -8.72 2.21
C ILE A 83 20.06 -10.16 1.81
N ASN A 84 20.09 -10.47 0.51
CA ASN A 84 20.52 -11.78 0.04
C ASN A 84 21.99 -12.05 0.42
N GLU A 85 22.89 -11.10 0.16
CA GLU A 85 24.32 -11.17 0.57
C GLU A 85 24.50 -11.35 2.09
N LEU A 86 23.64 -10.70 2.89
CA LEU A 86 23.65 -10.82 4.35
C LEU A 86 23.18 -12.20 4.83
N HIS A 87 22.31 -12.87 4.07
CA HIS A 87 21.83 -14.23 4.37
C HIS A 87 22.76 -15.32 3.85
N THR A 88 23.38 -15.13 2.69
CA THR A 88 24.37 -16.07 2.11
C THR A 88 25.71 -16.05 2.86
N GLY A 89 25.93 -15.06 3.73
CA GLY A 89 27.17 -14.88 4.48
C GLY A 89 28.28 -14.18 3.68
N GLN A 90 28.00 -13.74 2.44
CA GLN A 90 28.92 -12.91 1.65
C GLN A 90 29.21 -11.57 2.31
N ARG A 91 28.24 -11.04 3.08
CA ARG A 91 28.44 -9.89 3.97
C ARG A 91 27.96 -10.18 5.38
N ARG A 92 28.74 -9.77 6.38
CA ARG A 92 28.40 -9.95 7.81
C ARG A 92 27.71 -8.73 8.43
N LYS A 93 28.04 -7.52 7.98
CA LYS A 93 27.51 -6.27 8.52
C LYS A 93 26.75 -5.50 7.44
N LEU A 94 25.72 -4.77 7.86
CA LEU A 94 25.04 -3.81 7.01
C LEU A 94 25.99 -2.62 6.79
N PRO A 95 26.27 -2.23 5.54
CA PRO A 95 27.08 -1.04 5.25
C PRO A 95 26.30 0.25 5.57
N GLU A 96 27.02 1.30 5.93
CA GLU A 96 26.43 2.65 6.13
C GLU A 96 25.85 3.22 4.82
N THR A 97 26.34 2.74 3.67
CA THR A 97 25.82 3.08 2.33
C THR A 97 24.65 2.19 1.88
N ALA A 98 23.96 1.54 2.82
CA ALA A 98 22.79 0.73 2.48
C ALA A 98 21.71 1.57 1.79
N ALA A 99 21.03 0.95 0.83
CA ALA A 99 19.85 1.51 0.18
C ALA A 99 18.79 1.84 1.25
N THR A 100 18.27 3.07 1.24
CA THR A 100 17.29 3.54 2.25
C THR A 100 16.18 4.42 1.65
N GLY A 101 16.23 4.64 0.33
CA GLY A 101 15.23 5.42 -0.41
C GLY A 101 13.86 4.74 -0.42
N PHE A 102 13.84 3.41 -0.53
CA PHE A 102 12.60 2.61 -0.51
C PHE A 102 11.88 2.59 0.85
N ILE A 103 12.55 2.98 1.95
CA ILE A 103 12.02 2.82 3.32
C ILE A 103 10.87 3.82 3.55
N PRO A 104 9.64 3.34 3.82
CA PRO A 104 8.50 4.21 4.09
C PRO A 104 8.72 5.07 5.33
N THR A 105 8.17 6.28 5.36
CA THR A 105 8.32 7.23 6.49
C THR A 105 7.91 6.60 7.84
N SER A 106 6.86 5.77 7.85
CA SER A 106 6.39 5.05 9.04
C SER A 106 7.37 4.02 9.59
N TRP A 107 8.29 3.52 8.76
CA TRP A 107 9.32 2.54 9.15
C TRP A 107 10.63 3.19 9.55
N ARG A 108 10.89 4.45 9.18
CA ARG A 108 12.20 5.09 9.43
C ARG A 108 12.56 5.12 10.91
N ALA A 109 11.62 5.52 11.78
CA ALA A 109 11.84 5.53 13.23
C ALA A 109 12.07 4.13 13.84
N PHE A 110 11.64 3.07 13.14
CA PHE A 110 11.92 1.70 13.54
C PHE A 110 13.28 1.23 13.02
N VAL A 111 13.64 1.53 11.77
CA VAL A 111 14.85 1.01 11.12
C VAL A 111 16.13 1.72 11.60
N PHE A 112 16.06 3.04 11.80
CA PHE A 112 17.20 3.86 12.21
C PHE A 112 17.23 4.04 13.73
N ASP A 113 18.43 4.00 14.31
CA ASP A 113 18.65 4.39 15.70
C ASP A 113 18.77 5.92 15.87
N GLN A 114 19.06 6.35 17.11
CA GLN A 114 19.20 7.78 17.44
C GLN A 114 20.40 8.43 16.74
N ASP A 115 21.39 7.64 16.33
CA ASP A 115 22.58 8.07 15.60
C ASP A 115 22.37 8.01 14.07
N GLY A 116 21.17 7.65 13.61
CA GLY A 116 20.83 7.54 12.19
C GLY A 116 21.34 6.27 11.52
N ARG A 117 21.84 5.28 12.28
CA ARG A 117 22.36 4.03 11.75
C ARG A 117 21.25 3.00 11.59
N ALA A 118 21.24 2.34 10.43
CA ALA A 118 20.27 1.28 10.15
C ALA A 118 20.64 -0.01 10.89
N GLN A 119 19.70 -0.55 11.68
CA GLN A 119 19.91 -1.82 12.37
C GLN A 119 19.61 -3.00 11.45
N ARG A 120 20.57 -3.93 11.28
CA ARG A 120 20.47 -5.10 10.37
C ARG A 120 19.13 -5.83 10.44
N VAL A 121 18.67 -6.20 11.63
CA VAL A 121 17.45 -7.00 11.81
C VAL A 121 16.21 -6.18 11.43
N ARG A 122 16.16 -4.92 11.85
CA ARG A 122 15.04 -4.01 11.59
C ARG A 122 14.95 -3.64 10.12
N TYR A 123 16.10 -3.40 9.49
CA TYR A 123 16.24 -3.20 8.06
C TYR A 123 15.74 -4.42 7.27
N GLY A 124 16.15 -5.64 7.66
CA GLY A 124 15.66 -6.88 7.03
C GLY A 124 14.14 -7.04 7.12
N LEU A 125 13.54 -6.73 8.27
CA LEU A 125 12.07 -6.72 8.42
C LEU A 125 11.39 -5.68 7.51
N CYS A 126 12.01 -4.51 7.34
CA CYS A 126 11.50 -3.48 6.44
C CYS A 126 11.55 -3.92 4.97
N VAL A 127 12.66 -4.54 4.55
CA VAL A 127 12.80 -5.09 3.19
C VAL A 127 11.75 -6.16 2.95
N LEU A 128 11.51 -7.05 3.91
CA LEU A 128 10.45 -8.07 3.85
C LEU A 128 9.05 -7.49 3.70
N ALA A 129 8.72 -6.51 4.53
CA ALA A 129 7.42 -5.87 4.49
C ALA A 129 7.20 -5.15 3.15
N THR A 130 8.24 -4.46 2.67
CA THR A 130 8.21 -3.78 1.37
C THR A 130 8.10 -4.79 0.23
N LEU A 131 8.86 -5.90 0.26
CA LEU A 131 8.77 -6.97 -0.73
C LEU A 131 7.34 -7.51 -0.84
N ARG A 132 6.69 -7.76 0.29
CA ARG A 132 5.29 -8.23 0.33
C ARG A 132 4.34 -7.23 -0.32
N GLU A 133 4.55 -5.94 -0.07
CA GLU A 133 3.71 -4.89 -0.64
C GLU A 133 3.95 -4.74 -2.14
N ARG A 134 5.21 -4.70 -2.58
CA ARG A 134 5.60 -4.60 -3.99
C ARG A 134 5.14 -5.80 -4.81
N LEU A 135 5.18 -7.01 -4.24
CA LEU A 135 4.59 -8.22 -4.87
C LEU A 135 3.07 -8.13 -5.04
N ARG A 136 2.37 -7.44 -4.12
CA ARG A 136 0.92 -7.24 -4.22
C ARG A 136 0.56 -6.13 -5.20
N ALA A 137 1.36 -5.08 -5.25
CA ALA A 137 1.20 -3.97 -6.17
C ALA A 137 1.56 -4.35 -7.62
N GLY A 138 2.40 -5.38 -7.80
CA GLY A 138 2.93 -5.78 -9.11
C GLY A 138 4.23 -5.08 -9.50
N ASP A 139 4.80 -4.28 -8.60
CA ASP A 139 6.09 -3.61 -8.78
C ASP A 139 7.26 -4.60 -8.79
N VAL A 140 7.09 -5.74 -8.12
CA VAL A 140 8.01 -6.88 -8.15
C VAL A 140 7.22 -8.08 -8.63
N VAL A 141 7.79 -8.81 -9.60
CA VAL A 141 7.18 -9.96 -10.23
C VAL A 141 8.06 -11.19 -10.09
N ILE A 142 7.42 -12.36 -10.12
CA ILE A 142 8.03 -13.67 -10.10
C ILE A 142 7.49 -14.43 -11.30
N ASN A 143 8.28 -14.54 -12.37
CA ASN A 143 7.83 -15.16 -13.63
C ASN A 143 7.42 -16.63 -13.48
N ALA A 144 8.01 -17.36 -12.53
CA ALA A 144 7.63 -18.73 -12.22
C ALA A 144 6.30 -18.85 -11.44
N SER A 145 5.69 -17.75 -11.01
CA SER A 145 4.49 -17.74 -10.18
C SER A 145 3.23 -17.41 -10.98
N ARG A 146 2.15 -18.18 -10.81
CA ARG A 146 0.84 -17.83 -11.38
C ARG A 146 0.13 -16.68 -10.69
N LYS A 147 0.56 -16.27 -9.49
CA LYS A 147 -0.11 -15.22 -8.72
C LYS A 147 0.63 -13.88 -8.80
N TYR A 148 1.95 -13.94 -8.95
CA TYR A 148 2.82 -12.76 -8.93
C TYR A 148 3.62 -12.63 -10.24
N ALA A 149 3.19 -13.26 -11.33
CA ALA A 149 3.80 -13.05 -12.65
C ALA A 149 3.47 -11.65 -13.18
N SER A 150 4.31 -11.16 -14.09
CA SER A 150 4.00 -9.96 -14.86
C SER A 150 2.67 -10.11 -15.60
N LEU A 151 1.91 -9.02 -15.67
CA LEU A 151 0.69 -8.97 -16.48
C LEU A 151 0.99 -9.31 -17.94
N ASP A 152 2.15 -8.88 -18.43
CA ASP A 152 2.60 -9.09 -19.82
C ASP A 152 2.64 -10.58 -20.19
N THR A 153 2.91 -11.46 -19.22
CA THR A 153 2.92 -12.91 -19.43
C THR A 153 1.54 -13.49 -19.75
N TYR A 154 0.47 -12.78 -19.40
CA TYR A 154 -0.91 -13.15 -19.71
C TYR A 154 -1.45 -12.49 -20.98
N LEU A 155 -0.71 -11.51 -21.52
CA LEU A 155 -1.09 -10.83 -22.75
C LEU A 155 -0.62 -11.63 -23.97
N LEU A 156 -1.34 -11.48 -25.07
CA LEU A 156 -0.86 -11.96 -26.37
C LEU A 156 0.44 -11.23 -26.68
N SER A 157 1.44 -11.98 -27.17
CA SER A 157 2.66 -11.33 -27.65
C SER A 157 2.32 -10.36 -28.78
N PRO A 158 3.11 -9.30 -29.01
CA PRO A 158 2.81 -8.31 -30.06
C PRO A 158 2.58 -8.94 -31.45
N THR A 159 3.27 -10.05 -31.74
CA THR A 159 3.14 -10.80 -33.00
C THR A 159 1.84 -11.61 -33.07
N GLU A 160 1.45 -12.28 -31.97
CA GLU A 160 0.18 -13.01 -31.88
C GLU A 160 -1.01 -12.06 -31.89
N TRP A 161 -0.91 -10.95 -31.17
CA TRP A 161 -1.90 -9.88 -31.19
C TRP A 161 -2.08 -9.34 -32.61
N ALA A 162 -1.00 -8.99 -33.32
CA ALA A 162 -1.09 -8.49 -34.69
C ALA A 162 -1.79 -9.50 -35.64
N ARG A 163 -1.57 -10.80 -35.43
CA ARG A 163 -2.21 -11.87 -36.20
C ARG A 163 -3.71 -12.02 -35.88
N GLN A 164 -4.09 -11.95 -34.60
CA GLN A 164 -5.46 -12.22 -34.14
C GLN A 164 -6.36 -10.99 -34.09
N ARG A 165 -5.77 -9.78 -34.06
CA ARG A 165 -6.46 -8.49 -34.01
C ARG A 165 -7.65 -8.38 -34.99
N PRO A 166 -7.52 -8.67 -36.30
CA PRO A 166 -8.64 -8.49 -37.22
C PRO A 166 -9.85 -9.39 -36.90
N ASP A 167 -9.62 -10.64 -36.50
CA ASP A 167 -10.68 -11.57 -36.14
C ASP A 167 -11.36 -11.15 -34.81
N LEU A 168 -10.56 -10.81 -33.81
CA LEU A 168 -11.07 -10.34 -32.51
C LEU A 168 -11.88 -9.04 -32.63
N LEU A 169 -11.44 -8.07 -33.44
CA LEU A 169 -12.18 -6.82 -33.70
C LEU A 169 -13.51 -7.07 -34.42
N THR A 170 -13.55 -8.09 -35.28
CA THR A 170 -14.79 -8.52 -35.96
C THR A 170 -15.74 -9.19 -34.97
N GLN A 171 -15.25 -10.10 -34.13
CA GLN A 171 -16.05 -10.80 -33.11
C GLN A 171 -16.62 -9.84 -32.05
N LEU A 172 -15.84 -8.83 -31.66
CA LEU A 172 -16.27 -7.81 -30.70
C LEU A 172 -17.24 -6.79 -31.31
N GLY A 173 -17.52 -6.86 -32.62
CA GLY A 173 -18.35 -5.90 -33.36
C GLY A 173 -17.80 -4.47 -33.30
N SER A 174 -16.55 -4.31 -32.90
CA SER A 174 -15.99 -3.02 -32.50
C SER A 174 -15.42 -2.24 -33.67
N ALA A 175 -14.99 -2.88 -34.75
CA ALA A 175 -14.50 -2.16 -35.93
C ALA A 175 -15.59 -1.23 -36.54
N HIS A 176 -16.76 -1.78 -36.85
CA HIS A 176 -17.89 -0.99 -37.37
C HIS A 176 -18.36 0.08 -36.37
N ARG A 177 -18.42 -0.29 -35.09
CA ARG A 177 -18.84 0.62 -34.03
C ARG A 177 -17.85 1.77 -33.81
N LEU A 178 -16.55 1.53 -33.97
CA LEU A 178 -15.53 2.58 -33.85
C LEU A 178 -15.61 3.55 -35.02
N ASP A 179 -15.79 3.06 -36.25
CA ASP A 179 -15.95 3.90 -37.43
C ASP A 179 -17.24 4.73 -37.34
N GLU A 180 -18.35 4.13 -36.88
CA GLU A 180 -19.60 4.86 -36.61
C GLU A 180 -19.43 5.93 -35.52
N ARG A 181 -18.73 5.61 -34.43
CA ARG A 181 -18.46 6.58 -33.34
C ARG A 181 -17.53 7.70 -33.83
N LEU A 182 -16.54 7.38 -34.66
CA LEU A 182 -15.65 8.36 -35.24
C LEU A 182 -16.42 9.30 -36.16
N GLN A 183 -17.26 8.76 -37.05
CA GLN A 183 -18.13 9.56 -37.92
C GLN A 183 -19.12 10.42 -37.11
N GLU A 184 -19.69 9.89 -36.03
CA GLU A 184 -20.58 10.66 -35.15
C GLU A 184 -19.84 11.83 -34.49
N VAL A 185 -18.62 11.61 -34.01
CA VAL A 185 -17.78 12.67 -33.44
C VAL A 185 -17.36 13.69 -34.50
N GLU A 186 -16.93 13.24 -35.68
CA GLU A 186 -16.57 14.11 -36.81
C GLU A 186 -17.76 14.94 -37.29
N ALA A 187 -18.97 14.38 -37.31
CA ALA A 187 -20.18 15.11 -37.67
C ALA A 187 -20.59 16.15 -36.62
N GLN A 188 -20.27 15.90 -35.34
CA GLN A 188 -20.56 16.82 -34.23
C GLN A 188 -19.46 17.89 -34.04
N LEU A 189 -18.26 17.67 -34.58
CA LEU A 189 -17.14 18.60 -34.46
C LEU A 189 -17.46 20.02 -34.99
N PRO A 190 -18.03 20.20 -36.20
CA PRO A 190 -18.35 21.53 -36.72
C PRO A 190 -19.40 22.26 -35.88
N LEU A 191 -20.36 21.51 -35.33
CA LEU A 191 -21.36 22.07 -34.42
C LEU A 191 -20.68 22.56 -33.13
N LEU A 192 -19.81 21.75 -32.54
CA LEU A 192 -19.02 22.13 -31.36
C LEU A 192 -18.14 23.35 -31.65
N GLU A 193 -17.41 23.38 -32.76
CA GLU A 193 -16.59 24.51 -33.19
C GLU A 193 -17.42 25.79 -33.33
N SER A 194 -18.62 25.69 -33.93
CA SER A 194 -19.52 26.84 -34.05
C SER A 194 -20.03 27.34 -32.71
N LEU A 195 -20.31 26.45 -31.76
CA LEU A 195 -20.76 26.80 -30.41
C LEU A 195 -19.63 27.41 -29.57
N LEU A 196 -18.40 26.90 -29.73
CA LEU A 196 -17.20 27.47 -29.12
C LEU A 196 -16.90 28.87 -29.68
N ALA A 197 -17.04 29.07 -31.00
CA ALA A 197 -16.86 30.37 -31.65
C ALA A 197 -17.91 31.41 -31.22
N GLN A 198 -19.13 30.97 -30.87
CA GLN A 198 -20.18 31.84 -30.31
C GLN A 198 -19.87 32.29 -28.86
N GLY A 199 -18.88 31.69 -28.20
CA GLY A 199 -18.21 32.25 -27.02
C GLY A 199 -19.06 32.35 -25.76
N GLN A 200 -20.10 31.52 -25.59
CA GLN A 200 -21.01 31.63 -24.44
C GLN A 200 -20.38 31.10 -23.15
N ASP A 201 -20.40 29.78 -22.93
CA ASP A 201 -20.01 29.17 -21.64
C ASP A 201 -18.79 28.24 -21.74
N ILE A 202 -18.41 27.79 -22.92
CA ILE A 202 -17.28 26.88 -23.16
C ILE A 202 -16.39 27.54 -24.22
N ARG A 203 -15.08 27.68 -23.94
CA ARG A 203 -14.10 28.31 -24.84
C ARG A 203 -12.83 27.46 -24.88
N LEU A 204 -12.05 27.60 -25.95
CA LEU A 204 -10.68 27.08 -26.03
C LEU A 204 -9.73 28.25 -25.75
N ASP A 205 -8.72 28.04 -24.91
CA ASP A 205 -7.64 29.03 -24.74
C ASP A 205 -6.62 28.97 -25.88
N GLU A 206 -5.61 29.86 -25.84
CA GLU A 206 -4.57 29.96 -26.88
C GLU A 206 -3.66 28.73 -26.93
N GLU A 207 -3.67 27.89 -25.88
CA GLU A 207 -2.95 26.62 -25.80
C GLU A 207 -3.80 25.40 -26.22
N GLY A 208 -5.10 25.59 -26.46
CA GLY A 208 -6.03 24.54 -26.91
C GLY A 208 -6.72 23.77 -25.77
N GLU A 209 -6.67 24.28 -24.54
CA GLU A 209 -7.35 23.69 -23.38
C GLU A 209 -8.80 24.16 -23.29
N LEU A 210 -9.70 23.25 -22.89
CA LEU A 210 -11.13 23.52 -22.79
C LEU A 210 -11.45 24.27 -21.48
N VAL A 211 -11.73 25.57 -21.58
CA VAL A 211 -12.12 26.41 -20.45
C VAL A 211 -13.65 26.52 -20.38
N VAL A 212 -14.24 25.84 -19.39
CA VAL A 212 -15.67 25.95 -19.07
C VAL A 212 -15.87 27.06 -18.04
N THR A 213 -16.61 28.10 -18.41
CA THR A 213 -16.96 29.20 -17.51
C THR A 213 -17.86 28.66 -16.40
N PRO A 214 -17.55 28.89 -15.11
CA PRO A 214 -18.36 28.38 -14.01
C PRO A 214 -19.80 28.88 -14.14
N LEU A 215 -20.75 27.94 -14.19
CA LEU A 215 -22.17 28.21 -14.35
C LEU A 215 -22.64 29.21 -13.28
N ARG A 216 -23.14 30.37 -13.71
CA ARG A 216 -23.80 31.30 -12.78
C ARG A 216 -25.04 30.62 -12.20
N ARG A 217 -25.11 30.55 -10.87
CA ARG A 217 -26.26 30.03 -10.13
C ARG A 217 -27.54 30.65 -10.66
N ARG A 218 -28.35 29.85 -11.36
CA ARG A 218 -29.65 30.28 -11.86
C ARG A 218 -30.62 30.31 -10.67
N ASN A 219 -30.89 31.50 -10.14
CA ASN A 219 -31.95 31.74 -9.16
C ASN A 219 -33.32 31.67 -9.85
N SER A 220 -33.64 30.55 -10.50
CA SER A 220 -35.02 30.19 -10.77
C SER A 220 -35.46 29.29 -9.63
N ALA A 221 -36.37 29.78 -8.77
CA ALA A 221 -37.09 28.93 -7.84
C ALA A 221 -37.68 27.74 -8.63
N PRO A 222 -37.61 26.50 -8.10
CA PRO A 222 -38.25 25.37 -8.77
C PRO A 222 -39.74 25.69 -8.86
N LYS A 223 -40.23 25.96 -10.08
CA LYS A 223 -41.67 25.93 -10.34
C LYS A 223 -42.07 24.47 -10.19
N LEU A 224 -42.58 24.13 -9.02
CA LEU A 224 -43.40 22.94 -8.83
C LEU A 224 -44.65 23.16 -9.69
N SER A 225 -44.58 22.78 -10.96
CA SER A 225 -45.76 22.49 -11.75
C SER A 225 -46.51 21.42 -10.96
N SER A 226 -47.66 21.79 -10.43
CA SER A 226 -48.57 20.90 -9.71
C SER A 226 -48.73 19.60 -10.50
N CYS A 227 -48.13 18.53 -9.99
CA CYS A 227 -48.42 17.19 -10.47
C CYS A 227 -49.90 16.94 -10.16
N GLY A 228 -50.71 16.88 -11.21
CA GLY A 228 -52.14 16.58 -11.11
C GLY A 228 -52.31 15.25 -10.39
N ARG A 229 -53.19 15.24 -9.39
CA ARG A 229 -53.67 14.00 -8.77
C ARG A 229 -54.48 13.25 -9.83
N TYR A 230 -54.03 12.05 -10.17
CA TYR A 230 -54.86 10.94 -10.62
C TYR A 230 -54.47 9.71 -9.80
#